data_AF-A0A7S2KQG6-F1
#
_entry.id   AF-A0A7S2KQG6-F1
#
_cell.length_a   1.000
_cell.length_b   1.000
_cell.length_c   1.000
_cell.angle_alpha   90.00
_cell.angle_beta   90.00
_cell.angle_gamma   90.00
#
_symmetry.space_group_name_H-M   'P 1'
#
loop_
_entity.id
_entity.type
_entity.pdbx_description
1 polymer ?
#
loop_
_entity_poly.entity_id
_entity_poly.type
_entity_poly.pdbx_seq_one_letter_code
_entity_poly.pdbx_strand_id
1 'polypeptide(L)'
;HKTTMGDEVFPDSVKDFVFDLHDASRRSFIASEEQALYSGTFRETTAKYFPNVAWPSPAAISSECGGDELFLALYNELTLRHLQSVKRPNVNDRIEGWHAYRELFDLLLKEAPEDGAEVKSA
;
A
#
# COMPACT_ATOMS: atom_id res chain seq x y z
N HIS A 1 -11.59 -8.44 27.35
CA HIS A 1 -11.82 -7.03 26.98
C HIS A 1 -11.71 -6.97 25.47
N LYS A 2 -12.82 -6.78 24.77
CA LYS A 2 -12.86 -6.65 23.31
C LYS A 2 -12.72 -5.16 23.04
N THR A 3 -11.55 -4.71 22.62
CA THR A 3 -11.33 -3.33 22.21
C THR A 3 -12.12 -3.11 20.92
N THR A 4 -13.15 -2.29 20.97
CA THR A 4 -13.81 -1.73 19.80
C THR A 4 -12.73 -0.94 19.06
N MET A 5 -12.40 -1.35 17.83
CA MET A 5 -11.57 -0.55 16.90
C MET A 5 -12.29 0.77 16.72
N GLY A 6 -11.86 1.81 17.43
CA GLY A 6 -12.24 3.17 17.09
C GLY A 6 -11.57 3.46 15.75
N ASP A 7 -12.35 3.97 14.79
CA ASP A 7 -11.84 4.46 13.52
C ASP A 7 -10.63 5.35 13.81
N GLU A 8 -9.43 4.89 13.45
CA GLU A 8 -8.23 5.71 13.57
C GLU A 8 -8.44 6.95 12.70
N VAL A 9 -8.52 8.12 13.32
CA VAL A 9 -8.79 9.37 12.60
C VAL A 9 -7.48 9.91 12.05
N PHE A 10 -7.12 9.53 10.83
CA PHE A 10 -6.05 10.15 10.05
C PHE A 10 -6.59 11.25 9.12
N PRO A 11 -5.74 12.20 8.66
CA PRO A 11 -6.17 13.31 7.81
C PRO A 11 -6.84 12.85 6.51
N ASP A 12 -7.83 13.59 6.02
CA ASP A 12 -8.56 13.24 4.79
C ASP A 12 -7.61 13.07 3.60
N SER A 13 -6.57 13.90 3.48
CA SER A 13 -5.54 13.75 2.44
C SER A 13 -4.82 12.39 2.44
N VAL A 14 -4.77 11.70 3.59
CA VAL A 14 -4.21 10.34 3.68
C VAL A 14 -5.24 9.32 3.18
N LYS A 15 -6.51 9.50 3.52
CA LYS A 15 -7.62 8.65 3.03
C LYS A 15 -7.77 8.75 1.52
N ASP A 16 -7.83 9.99 1.02
CA ASP A 16 -7.92 10.30 -0.40
C ASP A 16 -6.76 9.67 -1.17
N PHE A 17 -5.52 9.82 -0.67
CA PHE A 17 -4.36 9.19 -1.28
C PHE A 17 -4.48 7.66 -1.35
N VAL A 18 -4.93 7.00 -0.27
CA VAL A 18 -5.10 5.54 -0.24
C VAL A 18 -6.18 5.10 -1.23
N PHE A 19 -7.32 5.79 -1.23
CA PHE A 19 -8.43 5.53 -2.14
C PHE A 19 -8.02 5.72 -3.61
N ASP A 20 -7.39 6.84 -3.94
CA ASP A 20 -6.97 7.17 -5.31
C ASP A 20 -5.89 6.21 -5.81
N LEU A 21 -4.93 5.84 -4.96
CA LEU A 21 -3.90 4.86 -5.31
C LEU A 21 -4.50 3.46 -5.51
N HIS A 22 -5.50 3.09 -4.70
CA HIS A 22 -6.24 1.84 -4.88
C HIS A 22 -6.96 1.82 -6.22
N ASP A 23 -7.71 2.86 -6.55
CA ASP A 23 -8.43 2.93 -7.82
C ASP A 23 -7.46 2.89 -9.01
N ALA A 24 -6.41 3.71 -8.99
CA ALA A 24 -5.42 3.78 -10.06
C ALA A 24 -4.69 2.45 -10.30
N SER A 25 -4.30 1.74 -9.24
CA SER A 25 -3.49 0.51 -9.34
C SER A 25 -4.31 -0.78 -9.48
N ARG A 26 -5.60 -0.77 -9.11
CA ARG A 26 -6.43 -1.99 -9.02
C ARG A 26 -7.70 -1.97 -9.85
N ARG A 27 -8.17 -0.81 -10.28
CA ARG A 27 -9.49 -0.67 -10.92
C ARG A 27 -9.38 0.00 -12.29
N SER A 28 -8.88 1.23 -12.33
CA SER A 28 -8.82 2.02 -13.55
C SER A 28 -7.57 1.71 -14.38
N PHE A 29 -6.48 1.25 -13.73
CA PHE A 29 -5.20 0.92 -14.36
C PHE A 29 -4.62 2.08 -15.20
N ILE A 30 -4.85 3.32 -14.76
CA ILE A 30 -4.38 4.52 -15.44
C ILE A 30 -2.95 4.85 -14.98
N ALA A 31 -1.97 4.38 -15.75
CA ALA A 31 -0.55 4.51 -15.41
C ALA A 31 -0.07 5.95 -15.15
N SER A 32 -0.66 6.96 -15.81
CA SER A 32 -0.31 8.36 -15.57
C SER A 32 -0.78 8.88 -14.22
N GLU A 33 -1.92 8.39 -13.72
CA GLU A 33 -2.45 8.75 -12.40
C GLU A 33 -1.64 8.06 -11.31
N GLU A 34 -1.33 6.78 -11.48
CA GLU A 34 -0.44 6.05 -10.57
C GLU A 34 0.93 6.75 -10.44
N GLN A 35 1.51 7.17 -11.56
CA GLN A 35 2.77 7.92 -11.57
C GLN A 35 2.65 9.27 -10.85
N ALA A 36 1.55 10.00 -11.04
CA ALA A 36 1.31 11.28 -10.38
C ALA A 36 1.14 11.11 -8.86
N LEU A 37 0.39 10.09 -8.44
CA LEU A 37 0.19 9.73 -7.04
C LEU A 37 1.50 9.33 -6.36
N TYR A 38 2.31 8.47 -6.99
CA TYR A 38 3.58 8.01 -6.44
C TYR A 38 4.64 9.12 -6.35
N SER A 39 4.80 9.93 -7.41
CA SER A 39 5.90 10.91 -7.47
C SER A 39 5.55 12.27 -6.86
N GLY A 40 4.27 12.63 -6.86
CA GLY A 40 3.75 13.89 -6.31
C GLY A 40 3.07 13.68 -4.96
N THR A 41 1.85 13.15 -4.98
CA THR A 41 0.96 13.09 -3.80
C THR A 41 1.58 12.34 -2.63
N PHE A 42 2.20 11.18 -2.87
CA PHE A 42 2.88 10.41 -1.83
C PHE A 42 4.04 11.20 -1.20
N ARG A 43 4.85 11.88 -2.02
CA ARG A 43 5.97 12.70 -1.55
C ARG A 43 5.49 13.87 -0.69
N GLU A 44 4.47 14.59 -1.14
CA GLU A 44 3.92 15.76 -0.44
C GLU A 44 3.25 15.35 0.88
N THR A 45 2.42 14.30 0.84
CA THR A 45 1.72 13.77 2.02
C THR A 45 2.71 13.21 3.04
N THR A 46 3.73 12.47 2.58
CA THR A 46 4.82 11.98 3.40
C THR A 46 5.58 13.11 4.08
N ALA A 47 5.98 14.14 3.33
CA ALA A 47 6.71 15.28 3.89
C ALA A 47 5.89 16.02 4.95
N LYS A 48 4.57 16.11 4.76
CA LYS A 48 3.65 16.82 5.66
C LYS A 48 3.38 16.07 6.97
N TYR A 49 3.15 14.76 6.91
CA TYR A 49 2.66 13.99 8.08
C TYR A 49 3.61 12.89 8.55
N PHE A 50 4.44 12.35 7.66
CA PHE A 50 5.28 11.17 7.91
C PHE A 50 6.77 11.36 7.55
N PRO A 51 7.42 12.50 7.90
CA PRO A 51 8.78 12.79 7.45
C PRO A 51 9.82 11.80 8.00
N ASN A 52 9.57 11.26 9.19
CA ASN A 52 10.45 10.34 9.92
C ASN A 52 9.68 9.38 10.84
N VAL A 53 8.36 9.27 10.63
CA VAL A 53 7.46 8.37 11.34
C VAL A 53 6.77 7.43 10.36
N ALA A 54 6.24 6.32 10.85
CA ALA A 54 5.53 5.38 10.00
C ALA A 54 4.22 5.99 9.51
N TRP A 55 3.82 5.62 8.29
CA TRP A 55 2.44 5.77 7.84
C TRP A 55 1.51 4.85 8.68
N PRO A 56 0.18 5.05 8.63
CA PRO A 56 -0.78 4.11 9.22
C PRO A 56 -0.53 2.66 8.79
N SER A 57 -0.84 1.71 9.66
CA SER A 57 -0.69 0.29 9.32
C SER A 57 -1.67 -0.13 8.20
N PRO A 58 -1.38 -1.19 7.42
CA PRO A 58 -2.33 -1.72 6.44
C PRO A 58 -3.71 -2.04 7.05
N ALA A 59 -3.73 -2.56 8.28
CA ALA A 59 -4.98 -2.83 8.99
C ALA A 59 -5.80 -1.56 9.28
N ALA A 60 -5.14 -0.42 9.50
CA ALA A 60 -5.79 0.85 9.79
C ALA A 60 -6.46 1.48 8.56
N ILE A 61 -5.88 1.27 7.37
CA ILE A 61 -6.39 1.85 6.11
C ILE A 61 -7.27 0.86 5.32
N SER A 62 -7.49 -0.34 5.85
CA SER A 62 -8.18 -1.45 5.16
C SER A 62 -9.58 -1.08 4.66
N SER A 63 -10.32 -0.24 5.39
CA SER A 63 -11.64 0.23 4.99
C SER A 63 -11.63 1.12 3.74
N GLU A 64 -10.54 1.85 3.49
CA GLU A 64 -10.43 2.80 2.37
C GLU A 64 -10.22 2.09 1.03
N CYS A 65 -9.72 0.85 1.05
CA CYS A 65 -9.45 0.03 -0.14
C CYS A 65 -10.28 -1.27 -0.17
N GLY A 66 -11.36 -1.33 0.62
CA GLY A 66 -12.26 -2.49 0.65
C GLY A 66 -11.60 -3.80 1.08
N GLY A 67 -10.48 -3.75 1.80
CA GLY A 67 -9.73 -4.93 2.22
C GLY A 67 -8.99 -5.66 1.10
N ASP A 68 -8.68 -5.01 -0.02
CA ASP A 68 -7.88 -5.58 -1.11
C ASP A 68 -6.47 -5.98 -0.61
N GLU A 69 -6.26 -7.29 -0.40
CA GLU A 69 -5.03 -7.84 0.18
C GLU A 69 -3.77 -7.48 -0.63
N LEU A 70 -3.85 -7.54 -1.97
CA LEU A 70 -2.70 -7.23 -2.82
C LEU A 70 -2.35 -5.74 -2.75
N PHE A 71 -3.37 -4.87 -2.76
CA PHE A 71 -3.15 -3.45 -2.56
C PHE A 71 -2.59 -3.13 -1.16
N LEU A 72 -3.09 -3.78 -0.12
CA LEU A 72 -2.59 -3.62 1.24
C LEU A 72 -1.11 -4.00 1.36
N ALA A 73 -0.69 -5.06 0.67
CA ALA A 73 0.72 -5.46 0.59
C ALA A 73 1.57 -4.44 -0.19
N LEU A 74 1.05 -3.90 -1.31
CA LEU A 74 1.71 -2.83 -2.07
C LEU A 74 1.88 -1.56 -1.22
N TYR A 75 0.84 -1.14 -0.52
CA TYR A 75 0.86 0.00 0.40
C TYR A 75 1.88 -0.21 1.53
N ASN A 76 1.91 -1.40 2.12
CA ASN A 76 2.86 -1.74 3.18
C ASN A 76 4.31 -1.62 2.68
N GLU A 77 4.61 -2.20 1.52
CA GLU A 77 5.93 -2.13 0.92
C GLU A 77 6.34 -0.69 0.63
N LEU A 78 5.47 0.11 0.00
CA LEU A 78 5.72 1.52 -0.32
C LEU A 78 6.09 2.34 0.92
N THR A 79 5.31 2.19 1.99
CA THR A 79 5.46 2.98 3.20
C THR A 79 6.64 2.53 4.06
N LEU A 80 6.93 1.22 4.12
CA LEU A 80 8.13 0.68 4.75
C LEU A 80 9.39 1.11 4.02
N ARG A 81 9.40 1.09 2.67
CA ARG A 81 10.52 1.56 1.85
C ARG A 81 10.88 3.01 2.17
N HIS A 82 9.86 3.88 2.26
CA HIS A 82 10.08 5.26 2.69
C HIS A 82 10.67 5.33 4.09
N LEU A 83 10.05 4.66 5.07
CA LEU A 83 10.50 4.69 6.47
C LEU A 83 11.95 4.24 6.63
N GLN A 84 12.35 3.19 5.91
CA GLN A 84 13.71 2.66 5.89
C GLN A 84 14.71 3.55 5.14
N SER A 85 14.24 4.45 4.26
CA SER A 85 15.11 5.42 3.58
C SER A 85 15.48 6.61 4.48
N VAL A 86 14.59 6.99 5.39
CA VAL A 86 14.78 8.13 6.31
C VAL A 86 15.31 7.71 7.68
N LYS A 87 15.18 6.43 8.04
CA LYS A 87 15.78 5.83 9.24
C LYS A 87 16.99 4.97 8.85
N ARG A 88 17.88 4.71 9.79
CA ARG A 88 18.93 3.69 9.60
C ARG A 88 18.36 2.32 9.99
N PRO A 89 18.02 1.44 9.03
CA PRO A 89 17.33 0.20 9.34
C PRO A 89 18.25 -0.77 10.09
N ASN A 90 17.75 -1.29 11.21
CA ASN A 90 18.37 -2.37 11.96
C ASN A 90 18.03 -3.74 11.32
N VAL A 91 18.50 -4.84 11.93
CA VAL A 91 18.28 -6.18 11.38
C VAL A 91 16.79 -6.56 11.32
N ASN A 92 16.01 -6.21 12.35
CA ASN A 92 14.58 -6.50 12.38
C ASN A 92 13.83 -5.74 11.30
N ASP A 93 14.15 -4.46 11.09
CA ASP A 93 13.52 -3.64 10.04
C ASP A 93 13.77 -4.25 8.64
N ARG A 94 14.96 -4.83 8.42
CA ARG A 94 15.30 -5.49 7.16
C ARG A 94 14.54 -6.81 6.98
N ILE A 95 14.35 -7.57 8.06
CA ILE A 95 13.54 -8.79 8.06
C ILE A 95 12.08 -8.44 7.77
N GLU A 96 11.55 -7.38 8.38
CA GLU A 96 10.21 -6.86 8.11
C GLU A 96 10.06 -6.45 6.64
N GLY A 97 11.01 -5.69 6.09
CA GLY A 97 11.00 -5.33 4.67
C GLY A 97 11.04 -6.56 3.75
N TRP A 98 11.82 -7.58 4.10
CA TRP A 98 11.85 -8.85 3.36
C TRP A 98 10.48 -9.55 3.37
N HIS A 99 9.81 -9.60 4.53
CA HIS A 99 8.48 -10.17 4.65
C HIS A 99 7.44 -9.40 3.82
N ALA A 100 7.51 -8.07 3.80
CA ALA A 100 6.62 -7.24 2.98
C ALA A 100 6.77 -7.54 1.48
N TYR A 101 8.01 -7.63 0.97
CA TYR A 101 8.24 -8.02 -0.43
C TYR A 101 7.76 -9.45 -0.74
N ARG A 102 8.03 -10.39 0.18
CA ARG A 102 7.58 -11.78 0.07
C ARG A 102 6.06 -11.86 -0.06
N GLU A 103 5.34 -11.20 0.82
CA GLU A 103 3.87 -11.15 0.82
C GLU A 103 3.33 -10.52 -0.46
N LEU A 104 3.88 -9.37 -0.87
CA LEU A 104 3.50 -8.70 -2.12
C LEU A 104 3.68 -9.62 -3.33
N PHE A 105 4.81 -10.30 -3.46
CA PHE A 105 5.05 -11.22 -4.57
C PHE A 105 4.19 -12.48 -4.49
N ASP A 106 3.99 -13.04 -3.30
CA ASP A 106 3.13 -14.22 -3.11
C ASP A 106 1.68 -13.89 -3.56
N LEU A 107 1.17 -12.69 -3.26
CA LEU A 107 -0.15 -12.22 -3.69
C LEU A 107 -0.22 -11.89 -5.20
N LEU A 108 0.82 -11.24 -5.74
CA LEU A 108 0.89 -10.93 -7.17
C LEU A 108 0.92 -12.20 -8.03
N LEU A 109 1.65 -13.22 -7.58
CA LEU A 109 1.71 -14.53 -8.25
C LEU A 109 0.37 -15.29 -8.15
N LYS A 110 -0.37 -15.12 -7.06
CA LYS A 110 -1.70 -15.74 -6.89
C LYS A 110 -2.75 -15.17 -7.84
N GLU A 111 -2.65 -13.90 -8.22
CA GLU A 111 -3.53 -13.26 -9.20
C GLU A 111 -3.06 -13.42 -10.65
N ALA A 112 -1.82 -13.87 -10.87
CA ALA A 112 -1.29 -14.08 -12.20
C ALA A 112 -2.13 -15.13 -12.94
N PRO A 113 -2.47 -14.91 -14.22
CA PRO A 113 -3.13 -15.93 -15.02
C PRO A 113 -2.25 -17.18 -15.06
N GLU A 114 -2.85 -18.36 -14.87
CA GLU A 114 -2.12 -19.61 -15.12
C GLU A 114 -1.70 -19.66 -16.59
N ASP A 115 -0.44 -20.02 -16.84
CA ASP A 115 0.06 -20.26 -18.19
C ASP A 115 -0.85 -21.29 -18.89
N GLY A 116 -1.64 -20.84 -19.87
CA GLY A 116 -2.55 -21.68 -20.66
C GLY A 116 -4.06 -21.50 -20.39
N ALA A 117 -4.47 -20.56 -19.52
CA ALA A 117 -5.88 -20.19 -19.41
C ALA A 117 -6.32 -19.39 -20.66
N GLU A 118 -6.84 -20.09 -21.68
CA GLU A 118 -7.48 -19.47 -22.84
C GLU A 118 -8.51 -18.42 -22.39
N VAL A 119 -8.30 -17.17 -22.81
CA VAL A 119 -9.32 -16.12 -22.73
C VAL A 119 -10.48 -16.56 -23.62
N LYS A 120 -11.51 -17.16 -23.02
CA LYS A 120 -12.79 -17.35 -23.72
C LYS A 120 -13.43 -15.97 -23.86
N SER A 121 -13.22 -15.37 -25.02
CA SER A 121 -13.99 -14.22 -25.49
C SER A 121 -15.48 -14.59 -25.51
N ALA A 122 -16.28 -13.80 -24.80
CA ALA A 122 -17.74 -13.75 -24.92
C ALA A 122 -18.13 -12.49 -25.68
#